data_AF-A0A401I655-F1
#
_entry.id   AF-A0A401I655-F1
#
_cell.length_a   1.000
_cell.length_b   1.000
_cell.length_c   1.000
_cell.angle_alpha   90.00
_cell.angle_beta   90.00
_cell.angle_gamma   90.00
#
_symmetry.space_group_name_H-M   'P 1'
#
loop_
_entity.id
_entity.type
_entity.pdbx_description
1 polymer ?
#
loop_
_entity_poly.entity_id
_entity_poly.type
_entity_poly.pdbx_seq_one_letter_code
_entity_poly.pdbx_strand_id
1 'polypeptide(L)'
;MLIGAGVYQYRKGVQHAQYKRRASAARAVIQSIQQVGGNELQALVQLRLHLDYESGEEKSAALTVKMAIPIVRLADYQGGCTVSAQYDGSRKIIIGGLMGKVV
;
A
#
# COMPACT_ATOMS: atom_id res chain seq x y z
N MET A 1 12.31 -31.57 -20.37
CA MET A 1 11.48 -30.91 -19.34
C MET A 1 12.35 -30.66 -18.11
N LEU A 2 12.09 -29.55 -17.40
CA LEU A 2 12.75 -29.03 -16.18
C LEU A 2 14.00 -28.16 -16.40
N ILE A 3 13.77 -26.86 -16.62
CA ILE A 3 14.77 -25.81 -16.40
C ILE A 3 14.39 -25.08 -15.10
N GLY A 4 15.25 -25.24 -14.11
CA GLY A 4 15.73 -24.19 -13.22
C GLY A 4 14.68 -23.41 -12.40
N ALA A 5 14.49 -23.83 -11.16
CA ALA A 5 13.98 -22.96 -10.11
C ALA A 5 15.00 -21.81 -9.87
N GLY A 6 14.79 -20.70 -10.57
CA GLY A 6 15.56 -19.47 -10.39
C GLY A 6 15.28 -18.88 -9.01
N VAL A 7 16.23 -19.07 -8.09
CA VAL A 7 16.26 -18.40 -6.78
C VAL A 7 16.40 -16.90 -7.04
N TYR A 8 15.30 -16.16 -6.89
CA TYR A 8 15.32 -14.69 -6.89
C TYR A 8 16.07 -14.21 -5.63
N GLN A 9 17.36 -13.95 -5.78
CA GLN A 9 18.16 -13.23 -4.78
C GLN A 9 17.61 -11.80 -4.64
N TYR A 10 16.84 -11.60 -3.57
CA TYR A 10 16.30 -10.30 -3.18
C TYR A 10 17.46 -9.41 -2.70
N ARG A 11 17.97 -8.52 -3.56
CA ARG A 11 18.90 -7.47 -3.14
C ARG A 11 18.16 -6.51 -2.19
N LYS A 12 18.39 -6.68 -0.88
CA LYS A 12 18.12 -5.69 0.18
C LYS A 12 18.98 -4.44 -0.08
N GLY A 13 18.54 -3.56 -0.97
CA GLY A 13 19.23 -2.32 -1.33
C GLY A 13 18.62 -1.08 -0.69
N VAL A 14 19.13 -0.69 0.49
CA VAL A 14 19.41 0.71 0.90
C VAL A 14 18.24 1.74 1.07
N GLN A 15 16.98 1.48 0.73
CA GLN A 15 15.91 2.49 0.91
C GLN A 15 15.09 2.43 2.22
N HIS A 16 15.34 1.47 3.11
CA HIS A 16 14.44 1.17 4.23
C HIS A 16 14.83 1.77 5.59
N ALA A 17 15.86 2.60 5.67
CA ALA A 17 16.28 3.16 6.96
C ALA A 17 15.30 4.22 7.51
N GLN A 18 14.55 4.93 6.65
CA GLN A 18 13.66 6.01 7.08
C GLN A 18 12.27 5.54 7.56
N TYR A 19 11.84 4.34 7.21
CA TYR A 19 10.48 3.84 7.52
C TYR A 19 10.41 2.94 8.77
N LYS A 20 11.48 2.90 9.57
CA LYS A 20 11.63 2.00 10.73
C LYS A 20 11.06 2.54 12.05
N ARG A 21 10.43 3.71 12.08
CA ARG A 21 9.93 4.30 13.32
C ARG A 21 8.41 4.30 13.34
N ARG A 22 7.86 3.48 14.24
CA ARG A 22 6.47 3.44 14.73
C ARG A 22 5.38 3.15 13.69
N ALA A 23 4.32 2.51 14.18
CA ALA A 23 3.05 2.44 13.48
C ALA A 23 2.41 3.84 13.48
N SER A 24 2.92 4.72 12.62
CA SER A 24 2.39 6.07 12.48
C SER A 24 1.04 5.98 11.77
N ALA A 25 -0.01 6.38 12.48
CA ALA A 25 -1.28 6.72 11.86
C ALA A 25 -1.05 7.94 10.97
N ALA A 26 -1.39 7.80 9.70
CA ALA A 26 -1.24 8.84 8.70
C ALA A 26 -2.55 9.04 7.96
N ARG A 27 -2.77 10.25 7.46
CA ARG A 27 -3.82 10.49 6.47
C ARG A 27 -3.27 10.09 5.12
N ALA A 28 -3.95 9.17 4.44
CA ALA A 28 -3.58 8.77 3.09
C ALA A 28 -4.54 9.39 2.08
N VAL A 29 -4.01 10.20 1.18
CA VAL A 29 -4.75 10.70 0.03
C VAL A 29 -4.55 9.73 -1.13
N ILE A 30 -5.64 9.17 -1.64
CA ILE A 30 -5.60 8.30 -2.82
C ILE A 30 -5.37 9.19 -4.04
N GLN A 31 -4.23 9.03 -4.71
CA GLN A 31 -3.94 9.74 -5.95
C GLN A 31 -4.60 9.05 -7.14
N SER A 32 -4.47 7.73 -7.20
CA SER A 32 -5.11 6.93 -8.24
C SER A 32 -5.31 5.48 -7.79
N ILE A 33 -6.29 4.85 -8.42
CA ILE A 33 -6.60 3.43 -8.28
C ILE A 33 -6.51 2.77 -9.66
N GLN A 34 -5.84 1.62 -9.70
CA GLN A 34 -5.77 0.79 -10.90
C GLN A 34 -6.17 -0.63 -10.54
N GLN A 35 -7.22 -1.16 -11.15
CA GLN A 35 -7.54 -2.57 -11.02
C GLN A 35 -6.55 -3.41 -11.83
N VAL A 36 -5.90 -4.37 -11.18
CA VAL A 36 -4.89 -5.26 -11.79
C VAL A 36 -5.38 -6.71 -11.86
N GLY A 37 -6.55 -7.00 -11.30
CA GLY A 37 -7.20 -8.30 -11.34
C GLY A 37 -8.43 -8.32 -10.44
N GLY A 38 -9.00 -9.49 -10.20
CA GLY A 38 -10.12 -9.66 -9.29
C GLY A 38 -11.01 -10.83 -9.67
N ASN A 39 -12.05 -11.02 -8.88
CA ASN A 39 -13.15 -11.96 -9.11
C ASN A 39 -14.48 -11.26 -8.77
N GLU A 40 -15.57 -12.02 -8.72
CA GLU A 40 -16.92 -11.51 -8.47
C GLU A 40 -17.13 -10.90 -7.06
N LEU A 41 -16.21 -11.15 -6.12
CA LEU A 41 -16.33 -10.70 -4.73
C LEU A 41 -15.31 -9.60 -4.39
N GLN A 42 -14.14 -9.62 -5.02
CA GLN A 42 -13.01 -8.76 -4.68
C GLN A 42 -12.30 -8.26 -5.93
N ALA A 43 -12.00 -6.97 -5.96
CA ALA A 43 -11.08 -6.36 -6.91
C ALA A 43 -9.67 -6.37 -6.33
N LEU A 44 -8.70 -6.88 -7.09
CA LEU A 44 -7.29 -6.69 -6.79
C LEU A 44 -6.83 -5.38 -7.40
N VAL A 45 -6.43 -4.43 -6.57
CA VAL A 45 -6.09 -3.08 -7.01
C VAL A 45 -4.68 -2.70 -6.60
N GLN A 46 -4.12 -1.78 -7.38
CA GLN A 46 -2.92 -1.04 -7.06
C GLN A 46 -3.32 0.42 -6.82
N LEU A 47 -3.11 0.88 -5.59
CA LEU A 47 -3.34 2.25 -5.16
C LEU A 47 -2.02 3.03 -5.17
N ARG A 48 -2.06 4.26 -5.68
CA ARG A 48 -1.03 5.26 -5.42
C ARG A 48 -1.54 6.20 -4.35
N LEU A 49 -0.76 6.39 -3.31
CA LEU A 49 -1.16 7.11 -2.10
C LEU A 49 -0.12 8.17 -1.79
N HIS A 50 -0.57 9.29 -1.24
CA HIS A 50 0.26 10.24 -0.54
C HIS A 50 -0.04 10.15 0.95
N LEU A 51 0.96 9.84 1.77
CA LEU A 51 0.84 9.83 3.22
C LEU A 51 1.24 11.17 3.79
N ASP A 52 0.31 11.80 4.50
CA ASP A 52 0.54 12.97 5.33
C ASP A 52 0.53 12.54 6.80
N TYR A 53 1.70 12.66 7.43
CA TYR A 53 1.92 12.30 8.82
C TYR A 53 1.61 13.49 9.73
N GLU A 54 0.79 13.28 10.74
CA GLU A 54 0.39 14.35 11.68
C GLU A 54 1.55 14.82 12.58
N SER A 55 2.65 14.05 12.69
CA SER A 55 3.73 14.37 13.64
C SER A 55 4.71 15.45 13.20
N GLY A 56 4.61 15.99 11.97
CA GLY A 56 5.48 17.07 11.48
C GLY A 56 6.98 16.73 11.33
N GLU A 57 7.46 15.64 11.93
CA GLU A 57 8.84 15.15 11.81
C GLU A 57 9.03 14.17 10.64
N GLU A 58 7.95 13.53 10.18
CA GLU A 58 7.99 12.56 9.08
C GLU A 58 7.60 13.24 7.76
N LYS A 59 8.52 13.23 6.78
CA LYS A 59 8.26 13.76 5.44
C LYS A 59 7.14 12.97 4.77
N SER A 60 6.20 13.66 4.12
CA SER A 60 5.13 13.02 3.36
C SER A 60 5.71 12.01 2.37
N ALA A 61 5.08 10.84 2.28
CA ALA A 61 5.59 9.71 1.52
C ALA A 61 4.61 9.31 0.42
N ALA A 62 5.09 9.20 -0.82
CA ALA A 62 4.33 8.59 -1.90
C ALA A 62 4.54 7.07 -1.87
N LEU A 63 3.45 6.31 -1.79
CA LEU A 63 3.49 4.84 -1.71
C LEU A 63 2.62 4.21 -2.79
N THR A 64 3.08 3.07 -3.31
CA THR A 64 2.26 2.18 -4.12
C THR A 64 1.86 0.97 -3.30
N VAL A 65 0.57 0.67 -3.23
CA VAL A 65 0.02 -0.41 -2.39
C VAL A 65 -0.84 -1.32 -3.23
N LYS A 66 -0.57 -2.62 -3.14
CA LYS A 66 -1.47 -3.66 -3.68
C LYS A 66 -2.36 -4.20 -2.59
N MET A 67 -3.67 -4.22 -2.82
CA MET A 67 -4.64 -4.73 -1.87
C MET A 67 -5.87 -5.32 -2.56
N ALA A 68 -6.58 -6.19 -1.86
CA ALA A 68 -7.87 -6.70 -2.28
C ALA A 68 -8.98 -5.85 -1.64
N ILE A 69 -9.89 -5.30 -2.45
CA ILE A 69 -11.02 -4.49 -2.00
C ILE A 69 -12.30 -5.21 -2.39
N PRO A 70 -13.26 -5.41 -1.45
CA PRO A 70 -14.59 -5.90 -1.81
C PRO A 70 -15.22 -5.00 -2.87
N ILE A 71 -15.83 -5.56 -3.92
CA ILE A 71 -16.38 -4.76 -5.03
C ILE A 71 -17.38 -3.71 -4.52
N VAL A 72 -18.18 -4.05 -3.51
CA VAL A 72 -19.14 -3.15 -2.84
C VAL A 72 -18.50 -1.91 -2.21
N ARG A 73 -17.20 -1.95 -1.88
CA ARG A 73 -16.44 -0.85 -1.29
C ARG A 73 -15.49 -0.18 -2.28
N LEU A 74 -15.39 -0.66 -3.53
CA LEU A 74 -14.43 -0.13 -4.49
C LEU A 74 -14.67 1.35 -4.79
N ALA A 75 -15.93 1.78 -4.78
CA ALA A 75 -16.33 3.17 -4.97
C ALA A 75 -15.80 4.11 -3.85
N ASP A 76 -15.46 3.58 -2.68
CA ASP A 76 -14.93 4.37 -1.56
C ASP A 76 -13.46 4.77 -1.78
N TYR A 77 -12.77 4.15 -2.75
CA TYR A 77 -11.33 4.30 -2.99
C TYR A 77 -11.02 5.09 -4.26
N GLN A 78 -11.76 6.17 -4.49
CA GLN A 78 -11.56 7.07 -5.64
C GLN A 78 -10.38 8.04 -5.44
N GLY A 79 -9.85 8.55 -6.55
CA GLY A 79 -8.82 9.59 -6.52
C GLY A 79 -9.34 10.85 -5.80
N GLY A 80 -8.53 11.41 -4.90
CA GLY A 80 -8.87 12.54 -4.04
C GLY A 80 -9.47 12.15 -2.69
N CYS A 81 -9.90 10.90 -2.51
CA CYS A 81 -10.42 10.44 -1.22
C CYS A 81 -9.30 10.37 -0.18
N THR A 82 -9.60 10.87 1.02
CA THR A 82 -8.72 10.75 2.18
C THR A 82 -9.18 9.57 3.02
N VAL A 83 -8.26 8.64 3.29
CA VAL A 83 -8.52 7.43 4.07
C VAL A 83 -7.49 7.32 5.18
N SER A 84 -7.86 6.66 6.28
CA SER A 84 -6.90 6.36 7.34
C SER A 84 -5.90 5.32 6.85
N ALA A 85 -4.61 5.59 7.08
CA ALA A 85 -3.54 4.65 6.83
C ALA A 85 -2.75 4.37 8.10
N GLN A 86 -2.45 3.09 8.33
CA GLN A 86 -1.57 2.65 9.41
C GLN A 86 -0.49 1.76 8.82
N TYR A 87 0.77 2.14 8.98
CA TYR A 87 1.90 1.38 8.47
C TYR A 87 2.52 0.53 9.57
N ASP A 88 2.63 -0.79 9.38
CA ASP A 88 3.15 -1.71 10.41
C ASP A 88 4.69 -1.88 10.33
N GLY A 89 5.41 -1.05 9.57
CA GLY A 89 6.88 -1.15 9.43
C GLY A 89 7.38 -2.38 8.67
N SER A 90 6.51 -3.39 8.42
CA SER A 90 6.83 -4.71 7.89
C SER A 90 6.48 -4.89 6.39
N ARG A 91 6.29 -3.78 5.65
CA ARG A 91 5.70 -3.69 4.29
C ARG A 91 4.19 -3.87 4.22
N LYS A 92 3.54 -4.02 5.37
CA LYS A 92 2.08 -4.05 5.49
C LYS A 92 1.57 -2.66 5.82
N ILE A 93 0.46 -2.30 5.21
CA ILE A 93 -0.26 -1.06 5.46
C ILE A 93 -1.74 -1.38 5.55
N ILE A 94 -2.44 -0.79 6.51
CA ILE A 94 -3.88 -0.89 6.64
C ILE A 94 -4.47 0.41 6.10
N ILE A 95 -5.37 0.33 5.12
CA ILE A 95 -5.99 1.48 4.45
C ILE A 95 -7.51 1.36 4.57
N GLY A 96 -8.15 2.26 5.30
CA GLY A 96 -9.60 2.21 5.50
C GLY A 96 -10.08 0.88 6.12
N GLY A 97 -9.25 0.28 6.97
CA GLY A 97 -9.51 -1.01 7.63
C GLY A 97 -9.16 -2.26 6.80
N LEU A 98 -8.62 -2.10 5.58
CA LEU A 98 -8.23 -3.22 4.72
C LEU A 98 -6.71 -3.34 4.64
N MET A 99 -6.20 -4.57 4.73
CA MET A 99 -4.76 -4.82 4.66
C MET A 99 -4.26 -4.79 3.21
N GLY A 100 -3.18 -4.05 2.99
CA GLY A 100 -2.44 -3.95 1.75
C GLY A 100 -0.96 -4.20 1.94
N LYS A 101 -0.26 -4.39 0.81
CA LYS A 101 1.19 -4.57 0.76
C LYS A 101 1.82 -3.44 -0.05
N VAL A 102 2.81 -2.78 0.54
CA VAL A 102 3.63 -1.78 -0.15
C VAL A 102 4.53 -2.49 -1.16
N VAL A 103 4.55 -1.98 -2.40
CA VAL A 103 5.30 -2.54 -3.55
C VAL A 103 6.46 -1.63 -3.91
#